data_AF-A0A1H9HCK7-F1
#
_entry.id   AF-A0A1H9HCK7-F1
#
_cell.length_a   1.000
_cell.length_b   1.000
_cell.length_c   1.000
_cell.angle_alpha   90.00
_cell.angle_beta   90.00
_cell.angle_gamma   90.00
#
_symmetry.space_group_name_H-M   'P 1'
#
loop_
_entity.id
_entity.type
_entity.pdbx_description
1 polymer ?
#
loop_
_entity_poly.entity_id
_entity_poly.type
_entity_poly.pdbx_seq_one_letter_code
_entity_poly.pdbx_strand_id
1 'polypeptide(L)'
;METVREIAATILFVMGIVLLVSVAVDPFSWFTLVAAVICLYLAFLIWPGQSRGQREPGHPLLDMLEFIIELPFDIFVWLFRGLKTLFQGKNGGIDIDIGL
;
A
#
# COMPACT_ATOMS: atom_id res chain seq x y z
N MET A 1 4.14 -23.83 0.97
CA MET A 1 2.78 -23.33 0.63
C MET A 1 2.85 -21.85 0.18
N GLU A 2 4.03 -21.36 -0.21
CA GLU A 2 4.26 -19.98 -0.63
C GLU A 2 3.56 -19.63 -1.94
N THR A 3 3.58 -20.53 -2.93
CA THR A 3 3.05 -20.25 -4.28
C THR A 3 1.56 -19.90 -4.28
N VAL A 4 0.77 -20.54 -3.42
CA VAL A 4 -0.67 -20.23 -3.29
C VAL A 4 -0.89 -18.84 -2.71
N ARG A 5 -0.06 -18.43 -1.73
CA ARG A 5 -0.12 -17.08 -1.15
C ARG A 5 0.30 -16.01 -2.16
N GLU A 6 1.31 -16.27 -2.97
CA GLU A 6 1.74 -15.35 -4.04
C GLU A 6 0.65 -15.14 -5.08
N ILE A 7 0.03 -16.22 -5.55
CA ILE A 7 -1.07 -16.15 -6.51
C ILE A 7 -2.25 -15.39 -5.89
N ALA A 8 -2.62 -15.70 -4.65
CA ALA A 8 -3.70 -15.01 -3.96
C ALA A 8 -3.44 -13.51 -3.78
N ALA A 9 -2.23 -13.14 -3.36
CA ALA A 9 -1.84 -11.74 -3.20
C ALA A 9 -1.81 -11.00 -4.55
N THR A 10 -1.33 -11.65 -5.62
CA THR A 10 -1.33 -11.07 -6.97
C THR A 10 -2.75 -10.81 -7.47
N ILE A 11 -3.68 -11.76 -7.27
CA ILE A 11 -5.09 -11.61 -7.65
C ILE A 11 -5.73 -10.44 -6.88
N LEU A 12 -5.50 -10.36 -5.56
CA LEU A 12 -6.01 -9.26 -4.74
C LEU A 12 -5.45 -7.91 -5.16
N PHE A 13 -4.18 -7.87 -5.54
CA PHE A 13 -3.53 -6.67 -6.05
C PHE A 13 -4.18 -6.19 -7.35
N VAL A 14 -4.35 -7.09 -8.32
CA VAL A 14 -5.01 -6.78 -9.60
C VAL A 14 -6.45 -6.32 -9.37
N MET A 15 -7.20 -6.99 -8.49
CA MET A 15 -8.55 -6.56 -8.11
C MET A 15 -8.54 -5.16 -7.49
N GLY A 16 -7.61 -4.89 -6.57
CA GLY A 16 -7.45 -3.58 -5.95
C GLY A 16 -7.16 -2.47 -6.96
N ILE A 17 -6.31 -2.72 -7.96
CA ILE A 17 -6.04 -1.77 -9.05
C ILE A 17 -7.29 -1.56 -9.91
N VAL A 18 -8.00 -2.62 -10.29
CA VAL A 18 -9.23 -2.49 -11.10
C VAL A 18 -10.27 -1.65 -10.36
N LEU A 19 -10.47 -1.91 -9.07
CA LEU A 19 -11.36 -1.10 -8.21
C LEU A 19 -10.90 0.36 -8.15
N LEU A 20 -9.60 0.60 -8.03
CA LEU A 20 -9.05 1.96 -8.02
C LEU A 20 -9.28 2.70 -9.34
N VAL A 21 -9.10 2.01 -10.47
CA VAL A 21 -9.37 2.56 -11.81
C VAL A 21 -10.87 2.81 -11.99
N SER A 22 -11.73 1.89 -11.54
CA SER A 22 -13.17 2.09 -11.52
C SER A 22 -13.56 3.34 -10.75
N VAL A 23 -12.93 3.65 -9.60
CA VAL A 23 -13.18 4.91 -8.87
C VAL A 23 -12.86 6.15 -9.72
N ALA A 24 -11.91 6.06 -10.65
CA ALA A 24 -11.53 7.17 -11.52
C ALA A 24 -12.41 7.30 -12.78
N VAL A 25 -12.99 6.19 -13.26
CA VAL A 25 -13.79 6.14 -14.50
C VAL A 25 -15.29 6.23 -14.21
N ASP A 26 -15.76 5.53 -13.18
CA ASP A 26 -17.15 5.50 -12.74
C ASP A 26 -17.45 6.68 -11.79
N PRO A 27 -18.74 7.01 -11.55
CA PRO A 27 -19.12 7.97 -10.54
C PRO A 27 -18.47 7.64 -9.19
N PHE A 28 -17.74 8.63 -8.65
CA PHE A 28 -16.96 8.48 -7.44
C PHE A 28 -17.81 7.95 -6.28
N SER A 29 -17.44 6.78 -5.78
CA SER A 29 -18.07 6.12 -4.64
C SER A 29 -17.05 5.86 -3.54
N TRP A 30 -17.30 6.44 -2.36
CA TRP A 30 -16.48 6.21 -1.17
C TRP A 30 -16.39 4.73 -0.80
N PHE A 31 -17.45 3.95 -1.03
CA PHE A 31 -17.44 2.51 -0.78
C PHE A 31 -16.46 1.77 -1.69
N THR A 32 -16.44 2.12 -2.98
CA THR A 32 -15.53 1.52 -3.97
C THR A 32 -14.07 1.89 -3.67
N LEU A 33 -13.82 3.14 -3.25
CA LEU A 33 -12.50 3.60 -2.85
C LEU A 33 -11.98 2.85 -1.61
N VAL A 34 -12.81 2.73 -0.57
CA VAL A 34 -12.43 1.99 0.65
C VAL A 34 -12.21 0.52 0.34
N ALA A 35 -13.06 -0.10 -0.49
CA ALA A 35 -12.87 -1.48 -0.94
C ALA A 35 -11.56 -1.67 -1.72
N ALA A 36 -11.21 -0.73 -2.61
CA ALA A 36 -9.94 -0.75 -3.35
C ALA A 36 -8.73 -0.72 -2.39
N VAL A 37 -8.75 0.19 -1.42
CA VAL A 37 -7.67 0.33 -0.42
C VAL A 37 -7.55 -0.94 0.43
N ILE A 38 -8.67 -1.51 0.88
CA ILE A 38 -8.67 -2.76 1.65
C ILE A 38 -8.09 -3.92 0.82
N CYS A 39 -8.48 -4.06 -0.45
CA CYS A 39 -7.93 -5.10 -1.33
C CYS A 39 -6.41 -4.95 -1.52
N LEU A 40 -5.94 -3.73 -1.78
CA LEU A 40 -4.50 -3.46 -1.93
C LEU A 40 -3.74 -3.75 -0.63
N TYR A 41 -4.32 -3.39 0.52
CA TYR A 41 -3.71 -3.66 1.82
C TYR A 41 -3.66 -5.17 2.15
N LEU A 42 -4.72 -5.91 1.84
CA LEU A 42 -4.74 -7.37 2.01
C LEU A 42 -3.75 -8.07 1.08
N ALA A 43 -3.62 -7.60 -0.16
CA ALA A 43 -2.60 -8.10 -1.09
C ALA A 43 -1.19 -7.94 -0.49
N PHE A 44 -0.88 -6.77 0.06
CA PHE A 44 0.38 -6.50 0.74
C PHE A 44 0.60 -7.36 1.99
N LEU A 45 -0.43 -7.58 2.81
CA LEU A 45 -0.31 -8.43 4.00
C LEU A 45 -0.08 -9.90 3.67
N ILE A 46 -0.77 -10.42 2.65
CA ILE A 46 -0.69 -11.83 2.25
C ILE A 46 0.62 -12.12 1.52
N TRP A 47 1.15 -11.15 0.78
CA TRP A 47 2.40 -11.26 0.03
C TRP A 47 3.54 -11.78 0.92
N PRO A 48 4.10 -12.97 0.62
CA PRO A 48 5.28 -13.46 1.30
C PRO A 48 6.51 -12.72 0.75
N GLY A 49 6.80 -11.54 1.32
CA GLY A 49 7.96 -10.73 0.92
C GLY A 49 9.29 -11.34 1.32
N GLN A 50 10.31 -11.18 0.47
CA GLN A 50 11.69 -11.56 0.72
C GLN A 50 12.24 -10.80 1.94
N SER A 51 11.80 -9.55 2.16
CA SER A 51 12.15 -8.74 3.33
C SER A 51 11.81 -9.39 4.68
N ARG A 52 10.93 -10.40 4.72
CA ARG A 52 10.50 -11.09 5.94
C ARG A 52 11.26 -12.40 6.21
N GLY A 53 12.31 -12.69 5.46
CA GLY A 53 13.17 -13.88 5.65
C GLY A 53 12.51 -15.21 5.31
N GLN A 54 11.39 -15.20 4.58
CA GLN A 54 10.62 -16.40 4.22
C GLN A 54 10.98 -16.97 2.83
N ARG A 55 12.00 -16.44 2.14
CA ARG A 55 12.42 -16.90 0.80
C ARG A 55 13.93 -16.90 0.65
N GLU A 56 14.46 -17.91 -0.02
CA GLU A 56 15.85 -17.88 -0.51
C GLU A 56 15.97 -16.80 -1.61
N PRO A 57 17.01 -15.95 -1.56
CA PRO A 57 17.27 -14.97 -2.60
C PRO A 57 17.61 -15.71 -3.91
N GLY A 58 16.91 -15.40 -5.01
CA GLY A 58 17.22 -16.07 -6.28
C GLY A 58 16.27 -15.86 -7.46
N HIS A 59 15.06 -15.33 -7.26
CA HIS A 59 14.11 -15.11 -8.36
C HIS A 59 13.84 -13.62 -8.61
N PRO A 60 14.49 -13.00 -9.63
CA PRO A 60 14.35 -11.56 -9.90
C PRO A 60 12.91 -11.14 -10.25
N LEU A 61 12.08 -12.06 -10.76
CA LEU A 61 10.66 -11.80 -11.01
C LEU A 61 9.88 -11.51 -9.72
N LEU A 62 10.27 -12.12 -8.61
CA LEU A 62 9.58 -11.97 -7.35
C LEU A 62 9.98 -10.70 -6.60
N ASP A 63 11.25 -10.32 -6.64
CA ASP A 63 11.70 -9.03 -6.12
C ASP A 63 11.04 -7.88 -6.89
N MET A 64 10.91 -8.02 -8.21
CA MET A 64 10.21 -7.05 -9.04
C MET A 64 8.72 -6.94 -8.67
N LEU A 65 8.07 -8.07 -8.37
CA LEU A 65 6.65 -8.09 -7.99
C LEU A 65 6.42 -7.55 -6.58
N GLU A 66 7.33 -7.81 -5.63
CA GLU A 66 7.34 -7.19 -4.30
C GLU A 66 7.43 -5.67 -4.42
N PHE A 67 8.36 -5.16 -5.24
CA PHE A 67 8.47 -3.73 -5.51
C PHE A 67 7.19 -3.15 -6.14
N ILE A 68 6.57 -3.85 -7.10
CA ILE A 68 5.31 -3.42 -7.73
C ILE A 68 4.16 -3.34 -6.72
N ILE A 69 4.10 -4.26 -5.74
CA ILE A 69 3.06 -4.27 -4.71
C ILE A 69 3.31 -3.19 -3.64
N GLU A 70 4.56 -2.94 -3.28
CA GLU A 70 4.95 -1.90 -2.31
C GLU A 70 4.78 -0.49 -2.86
N LEU A 71 5.08 -0.27 -4.14
CA LEU A 71 5.05 1.04 -4.79
C LEU A 71 3.72 1.81 -4.58
N PRO A 72 2.52 1.24 -4.84
CA PRO A 72 1.28 1.96 -4.58
C PRO A 72 1.09 2.25 -3.09
N PHE A 73 1.54 1.37 -2.19
CA PHE A 73 1.45 1.61 -0.75
C PHE A 73 2.33 2.78 -0.33
N ASP A 74 3.56 2.85 -0.83
CA ASP A 74 4.46 3.97 -0.62
C ASP A 74 3.90 5.28 -1.19
N ILE A 75 3.29 5.26 -2.37
CA ILE A 75 2.58 6.42 -2.93
C ILE A 75 1.45 6.86 -1.98
N PHE A 76 0.64 5.93 -1.46
CA PHE A 76 -0.41 6.27 -0.50
C PHE A 76 0.17 6.89 0.78
N VAL A 77 1.21 6.29 1.36
CA VAL A 77 1.86 6.82 2.57
C VAL A 77 2.45 8.21 2.32
N TRP A 78 3.09 8.41 1.17
CA TRP A 78 3.64 9.70 0.77
C TRP A 78 2.52 10.75 0.59
N LEU A 79 1.42 10.38 -0.07
CA LEU A 79 0.24 11.22 -0.26
C LEU A 79 -0.39 11.61 1.08
N PHE A 80 -0.57 10.66 2.00
CA PHE A 80 -1.09 10.91 3.34
C PHE A 80 -0.13 11.75 4.19
N ARG A 81 1.20 11.58 4.07
CA ARG A 81 2.19 12.45 4.72
C ARG A 81 2.07 13.89 4.20
N GLY A 82 1.97 14.07 2.89
CA GLY A 82 1.76 15.39 2.28
C GLY A 82 0.48 16.07 2.79
N LEU A 83 -0.61 15.29 2.89
CA LEU A 83 -1.88 15.80 3.41
C LEU A 83 -1.81 16.18 4.90
N LYS A 84 -1.12 15.39 5.74
CA LYS A 84 -0.89 15.73 7.16
C LYS A 84 -0.10 17.01 7.32
N THR A 85 0.96 17.23 6.52
CA THR A 85 1.74 18.46 6.55
C THR A 85 0.89 19.68 6.21
N LEU A 86 0.01 19.58 5.21
CA LEU A 86 -0.91 20.68 4.84
C LEU A 86 -1.95 20.97 5.92
N PHE A 87 -2.44 19.95 6.63
CA PHE A 87 -3.38 20.12 7.75
C PHE A 87 -2.71 20.63 9.05
N GLN A 88 -1.45 20.24 9.32
CA GLN A 88 -0.68 20.75 10.46
C GLN A 88 -0.16 22.18 10.24
N GLY A 89 -0.06 22.64 9.00
CA GLY A 89 0.38 23.99 8.66
C GLY A 89 -0.50 25.14 9.18
N LYS A 90 -1.70 24.86 9.75
CA LYS A 90 -2.56 25.91 10.33
C LYS A 90 -2.60 25.97 11.86
N ASN A 91 -2.05 24.97 12.57
CA ASN A 91 -1.94 24.97 14.03
C ASN A 91 -0.47 24.75 14.42
N GLY A 92 0.29 25.84 14.44
CA GLY A 92 1.69 25.85 14.85
C GLY A 92 1.90 25.48 16.31
N GLY A 93 3.11 24.95 16.56
CA GLY A 93 3.79 24.88 17.86
C GLY A 93 3.39 23.67 18.71
N ILE A 94 4.34 22.76 18.95
CA ILE A 94 5.11 22.69 20.21
C ILE A 94 6.43 21.99 19.86
N ASP A 95 7.53 22.75 19.82
CA ASP A 95 8.87 22.23 20.09
C ASP A 95 8.84 21.65 21.51
N ILE A 96 8.79 20.32 21.63
CA ILE A 96 8.94 19.66 22.93
C ILE A 96 10.45 19.48 23.14
N ASP A 97 11.10 20.57 23.53
CA ASP A 97 12.41 20.53 24.15
C ASP A 97 12.23 20.02 25.58
N ILE A 98 12.28 18.68 25.74
CA ILE A 98 12.37 18.02 27.04
C ILE A 98 13.76 18.26 27.64
N GLY A 99 13.95 19.48 28.14
CA GLY A 99 15.12 19.92 28.89
C GLY A 99 14.71 20.70 30.13
N LEU A 100 14.11 20.03 31.12
CA LEU A 100 14.08 20.47 32.52
C LEU A 100 13.90 19.28 33.47
#